data_AF-A0A2D5EI42-F1
#
_entry.id   AF-A0A2D5EI42-F1
#
_cell.length_a   1.000
_cell.length_b   1.000
_cell.length_c   1.000
_cell.angle_alpha   90.00
_cell.angle_beta   90.00
_cell.angle_gamma   90.00
#
_symmetry.space_group_name_H-M   'P 1'
#
loop_
_entity.id
_entity.type
_entity.pdbx_description
1 polymer ?
#
loop_
_entity_poly.entity_id
_entity_poly.type
_entity_poly.pdbx_seq_one_letter_code
_entity_poly.pdbx_strand_id
1 'polypeptide(L)'
;SYIIDAIIGLSIVYKALDNIGAYQRWFGFQPNTKAATLIFGFFHGFGLSTKIIEYDISQDGLIPNLLAFNVGVEIGQLIALAMILIVISFWRKTDGFFRHAYTANVAMMSAGFLLFAYQLTGYFVA
;
A
#
# COMPACT_ATOMS: atom_id res chain seq x y z
N SER A 1 6.77 14.93 3.70
CA SER A 1 6.70 13.48 3.95
C SER A 1 7.51 12.65 2.94
N TYR A 2 8.64 13.14 2.40
CA TYR A 2 9.30 12.43 1.28
C TYR A 2 9.79 11.02 1.63
N ILE A 3 10.41 10.84 2.79
CA ILE A 3 10.96 9.54 3.18
C ILE A 3 9.85 8.52 3.45
N ILE A 4 8.76 8.90 4.12
CA ILE A 4 7.65 7.99 4.46
C ILE A 4 6.95 7.52 3.19
N ASP A 5 6.63 8.44 2.28
CA ASP A 5 5.93 8.09 1.03
C ASP A 5 6.82 7.24 0.10
N ALA A 6 8.15 7.41 0.17
CA ALA A 6 9.10 6.53 -0.51
C ALA A 6 9.05 5.10 0.08
N ILE A 7 9.01 4.95 1.41
CA ILE A 7 8.85 3.65 2.08
C ILE A 7 7.50 3.00 1.71
N ILE A 8 6.43 3.79 1.58
CA ILE A 8 5.14 3.32 1.07
C ILE A 8 5.29 2.77 -0.36
N GLY A 9 6.03 3.45 -1.25
CA GLY A 9 6.35 2.94 -2.58
C GLY A 9 7.07 1.59 -2.57
N LEU A 10 8.05 1.43 -1.66
CA LEU A 10 8.74 0.16 -1.47
C LEU A 10 7.83 -0.96 -0.93
N SER A 11 6.79 -0.63 -0.16
CA SER A 11 5.81 -1.62 0.29
C SER A 11 5.03 -2.25 -0.87
N ILE A 12 4.75 -1.47 -1.93
CA ILE A 12 4.09 -1.96 -3.16
C ILE A 12 5.02 -2.94 -3.89
N VAL A 13 6.31 -2.58 -4.02
CA VAL A 13 7.34 -3.45 -4.62
C VAL A 13 7.44 -4.76 -3.84
N TYR A 14 7.55 -4.67 -2.52
CA TYR A 14 7.59 -5.85 -1.64
C TYR A 14 6.38 -6.75 -1.87
N LYS A 15 5.17 -6.18 -1.90
CA LYS A 15 3.95 -6.97 -2.02
C LYS A 15 3.79 -7.60 -3.40
N ALA A 16 4.20 -6.90 -4.46
CA ALA A 16 4.22 -7.47 -5.81
C ALA A 16 5.19 -8.65 -5.93
N LEU A 17 6.38 -8.57 -5.31
CA LEU A 17 7.35 -9.66 -5.25
C LEU A 17 6.82 -10.87 -4.45
N ASP A 18 6.15 -10.62 -3.33
CA ASP A 18 5.50 -11.66 -2.54
C ASP A 18 4.38 -12.36 -3.32
N ASN A 19 3.54 -11.60 -4.04
CA ASN A 19 2.43 -12.14 -4.83
C ASN A 19 2.87 -13.05 -5.99
N ILE A 20 4.04 -12.81 -6.58
CA ILE A 20 4.59 -13.69 -7.65
C ILE A 20 5.47 -14.83 -7.11
N GLY A 21 5.61 -14.94 -5.78
CA GLY A 21 6.43 -15.96 -5.14
C GLY A 21 7.94 -15.77 -5.33
N ALA A 22 8.40 -14.54 -5.60
CA ALA A 22 9.82 -14.25 -5.87
C ALA A 22 10.72 -14.62 -4.68
N TYR A 23 10.29 -14.31 -3.45
CA TYR A 23 11.11 -14.60 -2.25
C TYR A 23 11.41 -16.09 -2.08
N GLN A 24 10.39 -16.94 -2.25
CA GLN A 24 10.56 -18.38 -2.19
C GLN A 24 11.46 -18.89 -3.32
N ARG A 25 11.36 -18.32 -4.53
CA ARG A 25 12.12 -18.76 -5.70
C ARG A 25 13.59 -18.29 -5.68
N TRP A 26 13.86 -17.11 -5.13
CA TRP A 26 15.20 -16.51 -5.13
C TRP A 26 15.99 -16.84 -3.86
N PHE A 27 15.32 -16.84 -2.71
CA PHE A 27 15.99 -16.96 -1.40
C PHE A 27 15.61 -18.23 -0.63
N GLY A 28 14.65 -19.03 -1.14
CA GLY A 28 14.23 -20.27 -0.49
C GLY A 28 13.44 -20.09 0.82
N PHE A 29 13.16 -18.85 1.22
CA PHE A 29 12.35 -18.53 2.39
C PHE A 29 11.27 -17.50 2.03
N GLN A 30 10.12 -17.60 2.69
CA GLN A 30 9.06 -16.60 2.61
C GLN A 30 9.10 -15.69 3.84
N PRO A 31 9.22 -14.36 3.67
CA PRO A 31 9.20 -13.45 4.80
C PRO A 31 7.85 -13.52 5.55
N ASN A 32 7.86 -13.24 6.86
CA ASN A 32 6.64 -13.29 7.65
C ASN A 32 5.67 -12.17 7.22
N THR A 33 4.59 -12.56 6.56
CA THR A 33 3.57 -11.64 6.04
C THR A 33 2.92 -10.81 7.14
N LYS A 34 2.77 -11.35 8.36
CA LYS A 34 2.21 -10.61 9.50
C LYS A 34 3.14 -9.49 9.95
N ALA A 35 4.43 -9.78 10.03
CA ALA A 35 5.45 -8.79 10.39
C ALA A 35 5.53 -7.69 9.32
N ALA A 36 5.49 -8.06 8.04
CA ALA A 36 5.47 -7.10 6.94
C ALA A 36 4.23 -6.20 6.99
N THR A 37 3.02 -6.76 7.17
CA THR A 37 1.79 -5.97 7.29
C THR A 37 1.82 -5.04 8.48
N LEU A 38 2.39 -5.46 9.62
CA LEU A 38 2.55 -4.60 10.79
C LEU A 38 3.49 -3.42 10.51
N ILE A 39 4.70 -3.71 10.01
CA ILE A 39 5.73 -2.70 9.73
C ILE A 39 5.22 -1.70 8.69
N PHE A 40 4.69 -2.17 7.56
CA PHE A 40 4.13 -1.28 6.54
C PHE A 40 2.88 -0.56 7.05
N GLY A 41 2.04 -1.21 7.85
CA GLY A 41 0.89 -0.56 8.50
C GLY A 41 1.29 0.65 9.33
N PHE A 42 2.39 0.57 10.08
CA PHE A 42 2.92 1.73 10.81
C PHE A 42 3.37 2.85 9.87
N PHE A 43 4.14 2.55 8.82
CA PHE A 43 4.58 3.57 7.87
C PHE A 43 3.41 4.25 7.15
N HIS A 44 2.39 3.47 6.75
CA HIS A 44 1.17 4.01 6.14
C HIS A 44 0.40 4.90 7.14
N GLY A 45 0.29 4.48 8.40
CA GLY A 45 -0.31 5.28 9.47
C GLY A 45 0.43 6.60 9.73
N PHE A 46 1.76 6.59 9.72
CA PHE A 46 2.58 7.81 9.84
C PHE A 46 2.45 8.74 8.62
N GLY A 47 2.32 8.18 7.41
CA GLY A 47 2.08 8.97 6.20
C GLY A 47 0.75 9.70 6.28
N LEU A 48 -0.29 9.01 6.73
CA LEU A 48 -1.62 9.58 6.94
C LEU A 48 -1.63 10.66 8.02
N SER A 49 -1.01 10.42 9.18
CA SER A 49 -0.99 11.41 10.27
C SER A 49 -0.26 12.69 9.87
N THR A 50 0.82 12.59 9.09
CA THR A 50 1.54 13.76 8.57
C THR A 50 0.63 14.62 7.68
N LYS A 51 -0.20 13.98 6.84
CA LYS A 51 -1.17 14.69 5.99
C LYS A 51 -2.34 15.30 6.75
N ILE A 52 -2.79 14.67 7.84
CA ILE A 52 -3.81 15.23 8.72
C ILE A 52 -3.34 16.53 9.37
N ILE A 53 -2.07 16.60 9.78
CA ILE A 53 -1.47 17.82 10.34
C ILE A 53 -1.42 18.95 9.28
N GLU A 54 -1.16 18.61 8.02
CA GLU A 54 -1.18 19.58 6.90
C GLU A 54 -2.58 20.13 6.59
N TYR A 55 -3.67 19.42 6.96
CA TYR A 55 -5.05 19.84 6.68
C TYR A 55 -5.63 20.90 7.64
N ASP A 56 -4.86 21.39 8.60
CA ASP A 56 -5.26 22.44 9.58
C ASP A 56 -6.65 22.19 10.21
N ILE A 57 -6.88 20.97 10.68
CA ILE A 57 -8.16 20.58 11.30
C ILE A 57 -8.42 21.48 12.51
N SER A 58 -9.62 22.09 12.56
CA SER A 58 -10.05 22.93 13.68
C SER A 58 -9.84 22.23 15.02
N GLN A 59 -9.18 22.91 15.96
CA GLN A 59 -8.95 22.37 17.31
C GLN A 59 -10.25 22.15 18.10
N ASP A 60 -11.31 22.88 17.76
CA ASP A 60 -12.65 22.61 18.24
C ASP A 60 -13.18 21.31 17.64
N GLY A 61 -13.39 20.31 18.50
CA GLY A 61 -13.89 18.99 18.08
C GLY A 61 -12.81 18.02 17.58
N LEU A 62 -11.55 18.19 17.99
CA LEU A 62 -10.44 17.30 17.57
C LEU A 62 -10.74 15.81 17.75
N ILE A 63 -11.25 15.40 18.92
CA ILE A 63 -11.57 13.99 19.21
C ILE A 63 -12.65 13.43 18.26
N PRO A 64 -13.83 14.07 18.11
CA PRO A 64 -14.83 13.60 17.16
C PRO A 64 -14.34 13.63 15.69
N ASN A 65 -13.52 14.61 15.31
CA ASN A 65 -12.92 14.66 13.97
C ASN A 65 -11.97 13.48 13.72
N LEU A 66 -11.10 13.15 14.69
CA LEU A 66 -10.20 12.00 14.60
C LEU A 66 -10.96 10.67 14.57
N LEU A 67 -12.04 10.54 15.36
CA LEU A 67 -12.90 9.36 15.33
C LEU A 67 -13.57 9.21 13.96
N ALA A 68 -14.21 10.27 13.46
CA ALA A 68 -14.86 10.27 12.15
C ALA A 68 -13.87 9.96 11.02
N PHE A 69 -12.65 10.50 11.09
CA PHE A 69 -11.57 10.21 10.16
C PHE A 69 -11.21 8.72 10.16
N ASN A 70 -10.89 8.14 11.32
CA ASN A 70 -10.49 6.73 11.42
C ASN A 70 -11.62 5.79 11.01
N VAL A 71 -12.86 6.07 11.43
CA VAL A 71 -14.04 5.30 11.02
C VAL A 71 -14.24 5.39 9.51
N GLY A 72 -14.09 6.58 8.92
CA GLY A 72 -14.15 6.78 7.47
C GLY A 72 -13.09 5.98 6.72
N VAL A 73 -11.84 5.99 7.21
CA VAL A 73 -10.73 5.20 6.63
C VAL A 73 -11.03 3.70 6.70
N GLU A 74 -11.45 3.19 7.86
CA GLU A 74 -11.75 1.76 8.03
C GLU A 74 -12.91 1.32 7.13
N ILE A 75 -13.99 2.11 7.04
CA ILE A 75 -15.12 1.84 6.12
C ILE A 75 -14.63 1.84 4.66
N GLY A 76 -13.83 2.83 4.28
CA GLY A 76 -13.25 2.91 2.93
C GLY A 76 -12.38 1.70 2.60
N GLN A 77 -11.54 1.25 3.53
CA GLN A 77 -10.70 0.06 3.38
C GLN A 77 -11.54 -1.22 3.25
N LEU A 78 -12.58 -1.40 4.07
CA LEU A 78 -13.47 -2.56 4.00
C LEU A 78 -14.22 -2.62 2.66
N ILE A 79 -14.73 -1.48 2.18
CA ILE A 79 -15.42 -1.40 0.88
C ILE A 79 -14.43 -1.70 -0.26
N ALA A 80 -13.24 -1.10 -0.24
CA ALA A 80 -12.22 -1.34 -1.27
C ALA A 80 -11.80 -2.81 -1.30
N LEU A 81 -11.53 -3.42 -0.14
CA LEU A 81 -11.18 -4.84 -0.04
C LEU A 81 -12.31 -5.74 -0.55
N ALA A 82 -13.56 -5.45 -0.19
CA ALA A 82 -14.72 -6.21 -0.67
C ALA A 82 -14.84 -6.15 -2.21
N MET A 83 -14.72 -4.96 -2.79
CA MET A 83 -14.75 -4.79 -4.25
C MET A 83 -13.60 -5.53 -4.94
N ILE A 84 -12.37 -5.38 -4.44
CA ILE A 84 -11.19 -6.06 -4.99
C ILE A 84 -11.38 -7.58 -4.94
N LEU A 85 -11.88 -8.12 -3.82
CA LEU A 85 -12.14 -9.55 -3.67
C LEU A 85 -13.17 -10.06 -4.69
N ILE A 86 -14.25 -9.30 -4.93
CA ILE A 86 -15.26 -9.65 -5.93
C ILE A 86 -14.64 -9.68 -7.33
N VAL A 87 -13.93 -8.61 -7.71
CA VAL A 87 -13.29 -8.49 -9.02
C VAL A 87 -12.29 -9.63 -9.26
N ILE A 88 -11.40 -9.89 -8.30
CA ILE A 88 -10.43 -10.98 -8.38
C ILE A 88 -11.13 -12.35 -8.45
N SER A 89 -12.22 -12.54 -7.71
CA SER A 89 -12.96 -13.81 -7.71
C SER A 89 -13.58 -14.14 -9.06
N PHE A 90 -14.10 -13.13 -9.78
CA PHE A 90 -14.57 -13.31 -11.15
C PHE A 90 -13.41 -13.48 -12.13
N TRP A 91 -12.36 -12.68 -11.99
CA TRP A 91 -11.19 -12.72 -12.87
C TRP A 91 -10.42 -14.04 -12.79
N ARG A 92 -10.42 -14.69 -11.63
CA ARG A 92 -9.79 -16.00 -11.42
C ARG A 92 -10.44 -17.14 -12.22
N LYS A 93 -11.66 -16.94 -12.72
CA LYS A 93 -12.36 -17.93 -13.55
C LYS A 93 -11.91 -17.93 -15.01
N THR A 94 -11.08 -16.97 -15.43
CA THR A 94 -10.60 -16.87 -16.81
C THR A 94 -9.32 -17.70 -17.02
N ASP A 95 -9.23 -18.42 -18.15
CA ASP A 95 -8.09 -19.32 -18.46
C ASP A 95 -6.72 -18.61 -18.49
N GLY A 96 -6.70 -17.31 -18.79
CA GLY A 96 -5.49 -16.50 -18.80
C GLY A 96 -5.08 -15.92 -17.44
N PHE A 97 -5.79 -16.21 -16.34
CA PHE A 97 -5.61 -15.52 -15.05
C PHE A 97 -4.14 -15.45 -14.60
N PHE A 98 -3.40 -16.55 -14.66
CA PHE A 98 -2.00 -16.58 -14.22
C PHE A 98 -1.09 -15.62 -15.01
N ARG A 99 -1.27 -15.54 -16.34
CA ARG A 99 -0.48 -14.64 -17.19
C ARG A 99 -0.82 -13.19 -16.90
N HIS A 100 -2.10 -12.86 -16.78
CA HIS A 100 -2.51 -11.49 -16.48
C HIS A 100 -2.14 -11.07 -15.04
N ALA A 101 -2.25 -11.97 -14.08
CA ALA A 101 -1.85 -11.74 -12.70
C ALA A 101 -0.34 -11.48 -12.59
N TYR A 102 0.49 -12.22 -13.33
CA TYR A 102 1.93 -11.96 -13.40
C TYR A 102 2.20 -10.56 -13.97
N THR A 103 1.63 -10.23 -15.13
CA THR A 103 1.80 -8.90 -15.75
C THR A 103 1.31 -7.77 -14.83
N ALA A 104 0.18 -7.95 -14.15
CA ALA A 104 -0.36 -6.98 -13.21
C ALA A 104 0.57 -6.76 -12.01
N ASN A 105 1.17 -7.81 -11.45
CA ASN A 105 2.15 -7.66 -10.37
C ASN A 105 3.44 -6.99 -10.85
N VAL A 106 3.92 -7.27 -12.07
CA VAL A 106 5.07 -6.57 -12.66
C VAL A 106 4.76 -5.08 -12.87
N ALA A 107 3.55 -4.75 -13.33
CA ALA A 107 3.10 -3.37 -13.47
C ALA A 107 3.01 -2.67 -12.10
N MET A 108 2.43 -3.31 -11.09
CA MET A 108 2.39 -2.78 -9.71
C MET A 108 3.80 -2.56 -9.15
N MET A 109 4.72 -3.50 -9.37
CA MET A 109 6.11 -3.37 -8.94
C MET A 109 6.79 -2.17 -9.61
N SER A 110 6.59 -2.01 -10.93
CA SER A 110 7.14 -0.88 -11.69
C SER A 110 6.58 0.45 -11.19
N ALA A 111 5.27 0.53 -10.93
CA ALA A 111 4.63 1.69 -10.34
C ALA A 111 5.18 2.00 -8.93
N GLY A 112 5.43 0.97 -8.11
CA GLY A 112 6.06 1.12 -6.79
C GLY A 112 7.48 1.70 -6.86
N PHE A 113 8.30 1.23 -7.80
CA PHE A 113 9.63 1.79 -8.05
C PHE A 113 9.57 3.22 -8.58
N LEU A 114 8.64 3.54 -9.48
CA LEU A 114 8.43 4.90 -9.97
C LEU A 114 8.02 5.84 -8.85
N LEU A 115 7.11 5.43 -7.97
CA LEU A 115 6.69 6.22 -6.81
C LEU A 115 7.87 6.47 -5.86
N PHE A 116 8.64 5.42 -5.56
CA PHE A 116 9.85 5.53 -4.74
C PHE A 116 10.85 6.52 -5.35
N ALA A 117 11.17 6.37 -6.64
CA ALA A 117 12.12 7.23 -7.34
C ALA A 117 11.63 8.69 -7.41
N TYR A 118 10.34 8.90 -7.68
CA TYR A 118 9.72 10.22 -7.69
C TYR A 118 9.89 10.91 -6.34
N GLN A 119 9.59 10.20 -5.26
CA GLN A 119 9.64 10.75 -3.93
C GLN A 119 11.07 10.96 -3.41
N LEU A 120 11.99 10.06 -3.77
CA LEU A 120 13.40 10.21 -3.47
C LEU A 120 14.02 11.40 -4.22
N THR A 121 13.66 11.58 -5.49
CA THR A 121 14.08 12.76 -6.27
C THR A 121 13.51 14.04 -5.65
N GLY A 122 12.23 14.03 -5.26
CA GLY A 122 11.61 15.13 -4.52
C GLY A 122 12.32 15.47 -3.22
N TYR A 123 12.84 14.47 -2.50
CA TYR A 123 13.64 14.70 -1.29
C TYR A 123 14.98 15.40 -1.56
N PHE A 124 15.66 15.08 -2.67
CA PHE A 124 16.97 15.67 -3.00
C PHE A 124 16.88 17.04 -3.67
N VAL A 125 15.73 17.37 -4.27
CA VAL A 125 15.52 18.63 -5.01
C VAL A 125 14.80 19.70 -4.16
N ALA A 126 14.06 19.29 -3.12
CA ALA A 126 13.39 20.19 -2.16
C ALA A 126 14.38 20.76 -1.14
#